data_AF-A0A1G8EI04-F1
#
_entry.id   AF-A0A1G8EI04-F1
#
_cell.length_a   1.000
_cell.length_b   1.000
_cell.length_c   1.000
_cell.angle_alpha   90.00
_cell.angle_beta   90.00
_cell.angle_gamma   90.00
#
_symmetry.space_group_name_H-M   'P 1'
#
loop_
_entity.id
_entity.type
_entity.pdbx_description
1 polymer ?
#
loop_
_entity_poly.entity_id
_entity_poly.type
_entity_poly.pdbx_seq_one_letter_code
_entity_poly.pdbx_strand_id
1 'polypeptide(L)'
;MSTCRVPGCTAPVTRWGSLCSTHKSRQRRHGHPQQTGVTKAELVPFVALVRQRKSRNPDSPLWGQIEARWAALVEHCRGVVAQALDGRAMNRHQRQACVEVVRIADHVEPWTVIETALALYMMQEHDHRRFQSDDAFRHQLSRRLRGLTDVNAGSWFDHGSGRVKRVYRDLPATTTLTMAAMLNEAFGLPGLMLARREEEDARKRRDEVHQLGEAVRNLT
;
A
#
# COMPACT_ATOMS: atom_id res chain seq x y z
N MET A 1 9.11 30.73 19.50
CA MET A 1 9.12 29.90 18.27
C MET A 1 8.96 28.45 18.72
N SER A 2 7.86 27.79 18.38
CA SER A 2 7.59 26.43 18.86
C SER A 2 8.40 25.38 18.11
N THR A 3 8.74 24.30 18.80
CA THR A 3 9.44 23.14 18.23
C THR A 3 8.44 22.12 17.69
N CYS A 4 8.91 21.27 16.78
CA CYS A 4 8.10 20.21 16.19
C CYS A 4 7.63 19.20 17.26
N ARG A 5 6.36 18.79 17.23
CA ARG A 5 5.78 17.83 18.20
C ARG A 5 6.35 16.41 18.09
N VAL A 6 6.95 16.04 16.96
CA VAL A 6 7.51 14.70 16.75
C VAL A 6 8.64 14.44 17.77
N PRO A 7 8.59 13.34 18.55
CA PRO A 7 9.63 13.02 19.53
C PRO A 7 11.03 13.02 18.92
N GLY A 8 11.99 13.67 19.59
CA GLY A 8 13.38 13.79 19.14
C GLY A 8 13.61 14.83 18.04
N CYS A 9 12.59 15.56 17.58
CA CYS A 9 12.76 16.62 16.58
C CYS A 9 12.92 18.00 17.22
N THR A 10 14.05 18.65 16.96
CA THR A 10 14.33 20.03 17.43
C THR A 10 14.06 21.09 16.37
N ALA A 11 13.61 20.71 15.17
CA ALA A 11 13.36 21.64 14.08
C ALA A 11 12.19 22.60 14.39
N PRO A 12 12.28 23.86 13.94
CA PRO A 12 11.24 24.85 14.21
C PRO A 12 9.96 24.56 13.40
N VAL A 13 8.83 24.96 13.95
CA VAL A 13 7.54 24.97 13.23
C VAL A 13 7.26 26.33 12.61
N THR A 14 6.54 26.32 11.50
CA THR A 14 6.11 27.54 10.82
C THR A 14 4.81 28.06 11.43
N ARG A 15 4.78 29.33 11.86
CA ARG A 15 3.58 30.02 12.40
C ARG A 15 2.89 29.19 13.50
N TRP A 16 1.62 28.86 13.30
CA TRP A 16 0.72 28.13 14.21
C TRP A 16 0.72 26.60 14.00
N GLY A 17 1.74 26.04 13.33
CA GLY A 17 1.81 24.62 13.04
C GLY A 17 2.33 23.76 14.20
N SER A 18 1.94 22.49 14.25
CA SER A 18 2.45 21.49 15.22
C SER A 18 3.64 20.66 14.73
N LEU A 19 3.98 20.77 13.44
CA LEU A 19 5.02 19.98 12.76
C LEU A 19 5.96 20.89 11.97
N CYS A 20 7.23 20.51 11.87
CA CYS A 20 8.18 21.14 10.95
C CYS A 20 7.80 20.83 9.48
N SER A 21 8.35 21.58 8.52
CA SER A 21 8.06 21.39 7.09
C SER A 21 8.31 19.96 6.60
N THR A 22 9.38 19.33 7.05
CA THR A 22 9.72 17.93 6.73
C THR A 22 8.65 16.96 7.23
N HIS A 23 8.24 17.07 8.50
CA HIS A 23 7.23 16.19 9.09
C HIS A 23 5.83 16.44 8.54
N LYS A 24 5.48 17.70 8.19
CA LYS A 24 4.25 18.01 7.44
C LYS A 24 4.25 17.33 6.06
N SER A 25 5.35 17.43 5.33
CA SER A 25 5.49 16.81 4.01
C SER A 25 5.41 15.28 4.11
N ARG A 26 6.07 14.69 5.12
CA ARG A 26 6.04 13.25 5.38
C ARG A 26 4.65 12.78 5.76
N GLN A 27 3.94 13.47 6.65
CA GLN A 27 2.55 13.15 6.99
C GLN A 27 1.64 13.22 5.76
N ARG A 28 1.74 14.28 4.95
CA ARG A 28 0.94 14.41 3.72
C ARG A 28 1.22 13.28 2.71
N ARG A 29 2.48 12.84 2.60
CA ARG A 29 2.88 11.80 1.66
C ARG A 29 2.58 10.39 2.17
N HIS A 30 2.84 10.14 3.44
CA HIS A 30 2.94 8.81 4.02
C HIS A 30 1.94 8.54 5.14
N GLY A 31 0.99 9.43 5.41
CA GLY A 31 -0.08 9.25 6.41
C GLY A 31 0.33 9.50 7.86
N HIS A 32 1.63 9.46 8.18
CA HIS A 32 2.13 9.74 9.53
C HIS A 32 3.46 10.51 9.51
N PRO A 33 3.72 11.44 10.46
CA PRO A 33 4.95 12.22 10.51
C PRO A 33 6.23 11.41 10.61
N GLN A 34 6.20 10.18 11.14
CA GLN A 34 7.38 9.32 11.25
C GLN A 34 7.40 8.18 10.21
N GLN A 35 6.32 7.98 9.45
CA GLN A 35 6.25 6.89 8.48
C GLN A 35 7.27 7.06 7.36
N THR A 36 7.90 5.95 6.97
CA THR A 36 8.75 5.83 5.79
C THR A 36 7.98 5.16 4.65
N GLY A 37 8.40 5.41 3.40
CA GLY A 37 7.84 4.71 2.24
C GLY A 37 8.10 3.20 2.33
N VAL A 38 7.11 2.39 1.92
CA VAL A 38 7.32 0.97 1.66
C VAL A 38 8.02 0.83 0.30
N THR A 39 9.19 0.21 0.30
CA THR A 39 9.98 -0.03 -0.90
C THR A 39 9.52 -1.31 -1.60
N LYS A 40 9.87 -1.43 -2.90
CA LYS A 40 9.64 -2.67 -3.65
C LYS A 40 10.39 -3.83 -2.99
N ALA A 41 11.63 -3.59 -2.54
CA ALA A 41 12.49 -4.60 -1.92
C ALA A 41 11.87 -5.17 -0.64
N GLU A 42 11.33 -4.32 0.24
CA GLU A 42 10.62 -4.76 1.45
C GLU A 42 9.40 -5.64 1.14
N LEU A 43 8.74 -5.40 0.00
CA LEU A 43 7.50 -6.10 -0.36
C LEU A 43 7.74 -7.44 -1.07
N VAL A 44 8.93 -7.68 -1.64
CA VAL A 44 9.30 -8.93 -2.35
C VAL A 44 8.94 -10.19 -1.55
N PRO A 45 9.33 -10.36 -0.27
CA PRO A 45 9.03 -11.60 0.46
C PRO A 45 7.52 -11.83 0.60
N PHE A 46 6.73 -10.78 0.80
CA PHE A 46 5.29 -10.89 0.95
C PHE A 46 4.57 -11.20 -0.38
N VAL A 47 5.05 -10.63 -1.49
CA VAL A 47 4.57 -11.02 -2.83
C VAL A 47 4.85 -12.51 -3.10
N ALA A 48 6.02 -13.00 -2.71
CA ALA A 48 6.36 -14.41 -2.85
C ALA A 48 5.41 -15.31 -2.01
N LEU A 49 5.05 -14.90 -0.80
CA LEU A 49 4.07 -15.61 0.02
C LEU A 49 2.68 -15.68 -0.63
N VAL A 50 2.19 -14.56 -1.19
CA VAL A 50 0.91 -14.55 -1.93
C VAL A 50 0.95 -15.54 -3.10
N ARG A 51 2.02 -15.49 -3.90
CA ARG A 51 2.21 -16.39 -5.06
C ARG A 51 2.24 -17.85 -4.64
N GLN A 52 3.02 -18.17 -3.60
CA GLN A 52 3.11 -19.52 -3.06
C GLN A 52 1.76 -19.99 -2.52
N ARG A 53 0.97 -19.10 -1.91
CA ARG A 53 -0.35 -19.46 -1.39
C ARG A 53 -1.32 -19.76 -2.51
N LYS A 54 -1.32 -18.96 -3.58
CA LYS A 54 -2.09 -19.20 -4.79
C LYS A 54 -1.69 -20.51 -5.46
N SER A 55 -0.40 -20.76 -5.64
CA SER A 55 0.09 -21.99 -6.29
C SER A 55 -0.23 -23.26 -5.51
N ARG A 56 -0.27 -23.19 -4.18
CA ARG A 56 -0.69 -24.31 -3.32
C ARG A 56 -2.20 -24.57 -3.33
N ASN A 57 -3.00 -23.60 -3.75
CA ASN A 57 -4.46 -23.65 -3.69
C ASN A 57 -5.07 -23.14 -5.01
N PRO A 58 -4.69 -23.69 -6.18
CA PRO A 58 -5.05 -23.11 -7.47
C PRO A 58 -6.57 -23.01 -7.67
N ASP A 59 -7.32 -24.00 -7.17
CA ASP A 59 -8.77 -24.11 -7.36
C ASP A 59 -9.59 -23.38 -6.27
N SER A 60 -8.94 -22.58 -5.42
CA SER A 60 -9.64 -21.83 -4.39
C SER A 60 -10.58 -20.78 -5.01
N PRO A 61 -11.87 -20.76 -4.64
CA PRO A 61 -12.82 -19.76 -5.16
C PRO A 61 -12.46 -18.33 -4.74
N LEU A 62 -11.59 -18.16 -3.73
CA LEU A 62 -11.09 -16.87 -3.29
C LEU A 62 -10.44 -16.08 -4.42
N TRP A 63 -9.70 -16.74 -5.32
CA TRP A 63 -8.95 -16.04 -6.36
C TRP A 63 -9.88 -15.35 -7.36
N GLY A 64 -10.88 -16.07 -7.87
CA GLY A 64 -11.90 -15.49 -8.74
C GLY A 64 -12.70 -14.38 -8.06
N GLN A 65 -12.97 -14.49 -6.75
CA GLN A 65 -13.66 -13.43 -6.00
C GLN A 65 -12.81 -12.16 -5.86
N ILE A 66 -11.50 -12.29 -5.64
CA ILE A 66 -10.60 -11.13 -5.55
C ILE A 66 -10.45 -10.45 -6.92
N GLU A 67 -10.30 -11.23 -7.99
CA GLU A 67 -10.29 -10.71 -9.36
C GLU A 67 -11.58 -9.97 -9.69
N ALA A 68 -12.75 -10.55 -9.38
CA ALA A 68 -14.05 -9.93 -9.61
C ALA A 68 -14.20 -8.62 -8.83
N ARG A 69 -13.70 -8.54 -7.59
CA ARG A 69 -13.71 -7.31 -6.78
C ARG A 69 -12.84 -6.22 -7.38
N TRP A 70 -11.66 -6.57 -7.90
CA TRP A 70 -10.81 -5.63 -8.63
C TRP A 70 -11.50 -5.13 -9.90
N ALA A 71 -12.05 -6.05 -10.71
CA ALA A 71 -12.77 -5.71 -11.94
C ALA A 71 -13.96 -4.77 -11.68
N ALA A 72 -14.75 -5.05 -10.64
CA ALA A 72 -15.88 -4.21 -10.24
C ALA A 72 -15.45 -2.79 -9.82
N LEU A 73 -14.32 -2.67 -9.08
CA LEU A 73 -13.76 -1.38 -8.75
C LEU A 73 -13.31 -0.61 -10.00
N VAL A 74 -12.62 -1.28 -10.93
CA VAL A 74 -12.20 -0.66 -12.20
C VAL A 74 -13.40 -0.16 -13.00
N GLU A 75 -14.45 -0.97 -13.12
CA GLU A 75 -15.67 -0.61 -13.84
C GLU A 75 -16.37 0.60 -13.21
N HIS A 76 -16.51 0.60 -11.88
CA HIS A 76 -17.02 1.76 -11.15
C HIS A 76 -16.21 3.02 -11.44
N CYS A 77 -14.87 2.93 -11.38
CA CYS A 77 -13.99 4.06 -11.63
C CYS A 77 -14.06 4.55 -13.09
N ARG A 78 -14.21 3.65 -14.07
CA ARG A 78 -14.45 4.02 -15.48
C ARG A 78 -15.75 4.80 -15.64
N GLY A 79 -16.83 4.35 -14.99
CA GLY A 79 -18.10 5.08 -14.97
C GLY A 79 -17.98 6.49 -14.38
N VAL A 80 -17.26 6.66 -13.27
CA VAL A 80 -16.99 7.99 -12.67
C VAL A 80 -16.19 8.87 -13.62
N VAL A 81 -15.17 8.33 -14.29
CA VAL A 81 -14.34 9.09 -15.24
C VAL A 81 -15.16 9.52 -16.46
N ALA A 82 -15.99 8.63 -17.03
CA ALA A 82 -16.87 8.95 -18.15
C ALA A 82 -17.84 10.10 -17.80
N GLN A 83 -18.52 10.01 -16.67
CA GLN A 83 -19.41 11.07 -16.19
C GLN A 83 -18.69 12.43 -16.01
N ALA A 84 -17.40 12.40 -15.67
CA ALA A 84 -16.60 13.61 -15.51
C ALA A 84 -16.30 14.28 -16.85
N LEU A 85 -16.03 13.46 -17.86
CA LEU A 85 -15.79 13.92 -19.23
C LEU A 85 -17.07 14.49 -19.86
N ASP A 86 -18.23 13.94 -19.48
CA ASP A 86 -19.55 14.46 -19.85
C ASP A 86 -19.93 15.76 -19.12
N GLY A 87 -19.05 16.31 -18.28
CA GLY A 87 -19.25 17.59 -17.59
C GLY A 87 -20.11 17.51 -16.32
N ARG A 88 -20.42 16.32 -15.80
CA ARG A 88 -21.19 16.19 -14.55
C ARG A 88 -20.38 16.68 -13.35
N ALA A 89 -21.02 17.50 -12.51
CA ALA A 89 -20.42 17.96 -11.26
C ALA A 89 -20.19 16.78 -10.30
N MET A 90 -19.01 16.70 -9.69
CA MET A 90 -18.63 15.58 -8.83
C MET A 90 -17.55 15.94 -7.82
N ASN A 91 -17.36 15.08 -6.83
CA ASN A 91 -16.28 15.21 -5.86
C ASN A 91 -14.92 15.09 -6.56
N ARG A 92 -14.12 16.16 -6.48
CA ARG A 92 -12.81 16.22 -7.14
C ARG A 92 -11.84 15.12 -6.69
N HIS A 93 -11.91 14.71 -5.41
CA HIS A 93 -11.01 13.71 -4.82
C HIS A 93 -11.40 12.30 -5.25
N GLN A 94 -12.71 12.02 -5.32
CA GLN A 94 -13.23 10.78 -5.91
C GLN A 94 -12.81 10.67 -7.39
N ARG A 95 -13.05 11.73 -8.18
CA ARG A 95 -12.65 11.75 -9.60
C ARG A 95 -11.15 11.47 -9.77
N GLN A 96 -10.30 12.17 -9.02
CA GLN A 96 -8.85 11.97 -9.11
C GLN A 96 -8.43 10.57 -8.68
N ALA A 97 -9.05 9.98 -7.65
CA ALA A 97 -8.78 8.61 -7.24
C ALA A 97 -9.19 7.61 -8.35
N CYS A 98 -10.38 7.76 -8.92
CA CYS A 98 -10.86 6.92 -10.03
C CYS A 98 -9.95 7.01 -11.26
N VAL A 99 -9.46 8.20 -11.63
CA VAL A 99 -8.49 8.37 -12.73
C VAL A 99 -7.23 7.55 -12.49
N GLU A 100 -6.73 7.51 -11.25
CA GLU A 100 -5.52 6.74 -10.93
C GLU A 100 -5.78 5.23 -10.93
N VAL A 101 -6.96 4.79 -10.47
CA VAL A 101 -7.37 3.38 -10.55
C VAL A 101 -7.47 2.91 -12.01
N VAL A 102 -8.15 3.69 -12.86
CA VAL A 102 -8.27 3.39 -14.30
C VAL A 102 -6.89 3.36 -14.95
N ARG A 103 -6.03 4.34 -14.65
CA ARG A 103 -4.66 4.38 -15.17
C ARG A 103 -3.85 3.13 -14.79
N ILE A 104 -3.98 2.64 -13.56
CA ILE A 104 -3.34 1.38 -13.14
C ILE A 104 -3.91 0.22 -13.96
N ALA A 105 -5.24 0.10 -14.05
CA ALA A 105 -5.90 -0.98 -14.76
C ALA A 105 -5.53 -1.05 -16.25
N ASP A 106 -5.32 0.10 -16.89
CA ASP A 106 -4.98 0.15 -18.31
C ASP A 106 -3.51 -0.19 -18.61
N HIS A 107 -2.62 -0.18 -17.61
CA HIS A 107 -1.17 -0.33 -17.81
C HIS A 107 -0.53 -1.45 -17.00
N VAL A 108 -1.27 -2.07 -16.08
CA VAL A 108 -0.75 -3.07 -15.15
C VAL A 108 -1.66 -4.29 -15.19
N GLU A 109 -1.04 -5.46 -15.32
CA GLU A 109 -1.75 -6.74 -15.28
C GLU A 109 -2.49 -6.91 -13.93
N PRO A 110 -3.75 -7.39 -13.91
CA PRO A 110 -4.57 -7.47 -12.70
C PRO A 110 -3.92 -8.18 -11.51
N TRP A 111 -3.27 -9.32 -11.72
CA TRP A 111 -2.61 -10.06 -10.64
C TRP A 111 -1.42 -9.31 -10.05
N THR A 112 -0.69 -8.52 -10.84
CA THR A 112 0.36 -7.66 -10.31
C THR A 112 -0.21 -6.63 -9.31
N VAL A 113 -1.40 -6.09 -9.57
CA VAL A 113 -2.14 -5.20 -8.66
C VAL A 113 -2.58 -5.96 -7.41
N ILE A 114 -3.24 -7.10 -7.60
CA ILE A 114 -3.79 -7.94 -6.53
C ILE A 114 -2.68 -8.42 -5.59
N GLU A 115 -1.61 -9.00 -6.12
CA GLU A 115 -0.47 -9.49 -5.34
C GLU A 115 0.16 -8.37 -4.52
N THR A 116 0.34 -7.19 -5.12
CA THR A 116 0.91 -6.03 -4.44
C THR A 116 0.01 -5.56 -3.28
N ALA A 117 -1.31 -5.55 -3.49
CA ALA A 117 -2.26 -5.17 -2.44
C ALA A 117 -2.28 -6.19 -1.30
N LEU A 118 -2.40 -7.49 -1.61
CA LEU A 118 -2.41 -8.57 -0.62
C LEU A 118 -1.09 -8.64 0.16
N ALA A 119 0.04 -8.43 -0.51
CA ALA A 119 1.36 -8.40 0.12
C ALA A 119 1.49 -7.30 1.18
N LEU A 120 0.82 -6.15 1.01
CA LEU A 120 0.80 -5.10 2.03
C LEU A 120 0.02 -5.50 3.27
N TYR A 121 -1.11 -6.21 3.13
CA TYR A 121 -1.83 -6.76 4.28
C TYR A 121 -1.01 -7.84 4.99
N MET A 122 -0.31 -8.71 4.23
CA MET A 122 0.64 -9.67 4.82
C MET A 122 1.76 -8.97 5.60
N MET A 123 2.34 -7.92 5.03
CA MET A 123 3.35 -7.11 5.71
C MET A 123 2.79 -6.47 6.99
N GLN A 124 1.55 -5.98 6.97
CA GLN A 124 0.91 -5.36 8.13
C GLN A 124 0.69 -6.36 9.27
N GLU A 125 0.19 -7.55 8.98
CA GLU A 125 -0.03 -8.59 10.01
C GLU A 125 1.29 -9.19 10.50
N HIS A 126 2.33 -9.25 9.66
CA HIS A 126 3.62 -9.81 10.06
C HIS A 126 4.45 -8.83 10.91
N ASP A 127 4.44 -7.53 10.59
CA ASP A 127 5.09 -6.49 11.37
C ASP A 127 4.13 -5.31 11.60
N HIS A 128 3.41 -5.38 12.71
CA HIS A 128 2.47 -4.34 13.13
C HIS A 128 3.15 -2.97 13.34
N ARG A 129 4.47 -2.93 13.57
CA ARG A 129 5.22 -1.69 13.80
C ARG A 129 5.69 -1.06 12.49
N ARG A 130 5.62 -1.77 11.36
CA ARG A 130 6.02 -1.27 10.05
C ARG A 130 5.17 -0.07 9.62
N PHE A 131 3.90 -0.05 10.00
CA PHE A 131 2.98 1.04 9.76
C PHE A 131 2.71 1.79 11.06
N GLN A 132 3.07 3.07 11.10
CA GLN A 132 2.96 3.88 12.32
C GLN A 132 1.51 4.24 12.68
N SER A 133 0.58 4.07 11.75
CA SER A 133 -0.86 4.29 11.93
C SER A 133 -1.65 3.65 10.78
N ASP A 134 -2.97 3.55 10.94
CA ASP A 134 -3.88 3.12 9.86
C ASP A 134 -3.80 4.02 8.64
N ASP A 135 -3.70 5.33 8.84
CA ASP A 135 -3.51 6.29 7.75
C ASP A 135 -2.16 6.08 7.07
N ALA A 136 -1.11 5.71 7.82
CA ALA A 136 0.15 5.33 7.21
C ALA A 136 -0.02 4.11 6.30
N PHE A 137 -0.69 3.05 6.76
CA PHE A 137 -1.01 1.90 5.92
C PHE A 137 -1.78 2.30 4.65
N ARG A 138 -2.88 3.05 4.79
CA ARG A 138 -3.73 3.52 3.67
C ARG A 138 -2.95 4.33 2.64
N HIS A 139 -2.06 5.21 3.10
CA HIS A 139 -1.17 5.97 2.22
C HIS A 139 -0.20 5.06 1.48
N GLN A 140 0.41 4.08 2.14
CA GLN A 140 1.35 3.16 1.49
C GLN A 140 0.64 2.24 0.50
N LEU A 141 -0.58 1.77 0.80
CA LEU A 141 -1.42 1.00 -0.13
C LEU A 141 -1.61 1.74 -1.44
N SER A 142 -2.17 2.95 -1.38
CA SER A 142 -2.38 3.77 -2.58
C SER A 142 -1.07 4.09 -3.29
N ARG A 143 -0.02 4.48 -2.57
CA ARG A 143 1.28 4.82 -3.19
C ARG A 143 1.93 3.62 -3.86
N ARG A 144 1.84 2.42 -3.27
CA ARG A 144 2.52 1.26 -3.83
C ARG A 144 1.88 0.80 -5.12
N LEU A 145 0.56 0.78 -5.16
CA LEU A 145 -0.24 0.43 -6.34
C LEU A 145 -0.07 1.48 -7.45
N ARG A 146 -0.11 2.78 -7.11
CA ARG A 146 0.20 3.85 -8.08
C ARG A 146 1.60 3.77 -8.66
N GLY A 147 2.55 3.27 -7.89
CA GLY A 147 3.92 3.07 -8.31
C GLY A 147 4.15 1.78 -9.11
N LEU A 148 3.08 1.05 -9.50
CA LEU A 148 3.17 -0.05 -10.47
C LEU A 148 3.14 0.43 -11.92
N THR A 149 2.67 1.65 -12.16
CA THR A 149 2.66 2.27 -13.49
C THR A 149 3.64 3.44 -13.55
N ASP A 150 4.43 3.47 -14.63
CA ASP A 150 5.39 4.54 -14.92
C ASP A 150 4.72 5.77 -15.55
N VAL A 151 3.44 5.69 -15.95
CA VAL A 151 2.68 6.81 -16.55
C VAL A 151 2.51 7.99 -15.58
N ASN A 152 2.72 7.74 -14.29
CA ASN A 152 2.70 8.74 -13.23
C ASN A 152 4.05 9.46 -13.01
N ALA A 153 5.12 9.03 -13.68
CA ALA A 153 6.47 9.53 -13.50
C ALA A 153 6.77 10.67 -14.50
N GLY A 154 7.02 11.86 -13.98
CA GLY A 154 7.81 12.87 -14.68
C GLY A 154 9.30 12.58 -14.51
N SER A 155 10.13 13.19 -15.35
CA SER A 155 11.58 13.22 -15.17
C SER A 155 12.02 14.62 -14.75
N TRP A 156 12.85 14.72 -13.71
CA TRP A 156 13.51 15.96 -13.32
C TRP A 156 15.01 15.74 -13.30
N PHE A 157 15.77 16.62 -13.95
CA PHE A 157 17.21 16.56 -13.97
C PHE A 157 17.77 17.15 -12.67
N ASP A 158 18.48 16.34 -11.89
CA ASP A 158 19.13 16.80 -10.67
C ASP A 158 20.55 17.27 -10.98
N HIS A 159 20.73 18.59 -11.05
CA HIS A 159 22.03 19.21 -11.32
C HIS A 159 23.10 18.88 -10.26
N GLY A 160 22.71 18.55 -9.03
CA GLY A 160 23.67 18.20 -7.96
C GLY A 160 24.21 16.77 -8.08
N SER A 161 23.44 15.84 -8.63
CA SER A 161 23.89 14.45 -8.82
C SER A 161 24.18 14.07 -10.28
N GLY A 162 23.95 14.99 -11.23
CA GLY A 162 24.12 14.77 -12.67
C GLY A 162 23.19 13.68 -13.24
N ARG A 163 22.14 13.30 -12.51
CA ARG A 163 21.26 12.18 -12.84
C ARG A 163 19.83 12.64 -13.06
N VAL A 164 19.17 12.04 -14.04
CA VAL A 164 17.72 12.18 -14.21
C VAL A 164 17.04 11.41 -13.09
N LYS A 165 16.30 12.12 -12.22
CA LYS A 165 15.47 11.53 -11.18
C LYS A 165 14.03 11.45 -11.66
N ARG A 166 13.39 10.28 -11.46
CA ARG A 166 11.95 10.13 -11.65
C ARG A 166 11.22 10.87 -10.53
N VAL A 167 10.31 11.77 -10.89
CA VAL A 167 9.47 12.51 -9.94
C VAL A 167 8.02 12.16 -10.20
N TYR A 168 7.39 11.52 -9.22
CA TYR A 168 5.96 11.27 -9.24
C TYR A 168 5.24 12.49 -8.69
N ARG A 169 4.17 12.93 -9.37
CA ARG A 169 3.28 13.94 -8.79
C ARG A 169 2.57 13.31 -7.60
N ASP A 170 2.81 13.87 -6.41
CA ASP A 170 2.09 13.46 -5.21
C ASP A 170 0.61 13.80 -5.36
N LEU A 171 -0.26 12.84 -5.05
CA LEU A 171 -1.68 13.11 -4.89
C LEU A 171 -1.91 13.95 -3.63
N PRO A 172 -2.98 14.78 -3.60
CA PRO A 172 -3.49 15.31 -2.36
C PRO A 172 -3.74 14.19 -1.35
N ALA A 173 -3.49 14.44 -0.06
CA ALA A 173 -3.70 13.44 1.00
C ALA A 173 -5.13 12.89 0.99
N THR A 174 -6.13 13.76 0.84
CA THR A 174 -7.54 13.35 0.73
C THR A 174 -7.78 12.41 -0.45
N THR A 175 -7.25 12.73 -1.65
CA THR A 175 -7.34 11.84 -2.82
C THR A 175 -6.69 10.49 -2.55
N THR A 176 -5.54 10.49 -1.86
CA THR A 176 -4.82 9.26 -1.48
C THR A 176 -5.66 8.40 -0.54
N LEU A 177 -6.30 9.01 0.47
CA LEU A 177 -7.18 8.30 1.39
C LEU A 177 -8.47 7.82 0.72
N THR A 178 -9.04 8.60 -0.21
CA THR A 178 -10.19 8.17 -1.02
C THR A 178 -9.86 6.95 -1.86
N MET A 179 -8.70 6.96 -2.54
CA MET A 179 -8.20 5.78 -3.27
C MET A 179 -7.98 4.59 -2.34
N ALA A 180 -7.38 4.81 -1.16
CA ALA A 180 -7.16 3.76 -0.18
C ALA A 180 -8.47 3.13 0.32
N ALA A 181 -9.52 3.93 0.50
CA ALA A 181 -10.84 3.44 0.90
C ALA A 181 -11.44 2.49 -0.16
N MET A 182 -11.39 2.89 -1.44
CA MET A 182 -11.82 2.04 -2.56
C MET A 182 -11.02 0.72 -2.62
N LEU A 183 -9.71 0.80 -2.43
CA LEU A 183 -8.84 -0.37 -2.44
C LEU A 183 -9.08 -1.27 -1.22
N ASN A 184 -9.36 -0.71 -0.04
CA ASN A 184 -9.73 -1.47 1.15
C ASN A 184 -11.07 -2.19 0.96
N GLU A 185 -12.02 -1.60 0.23
CA GLU A 185 -13.28 -2.26 -0.08
C GLU A 185 -13.05 -3.50 -0.96
N ALA A 186 -12.20 -3.36 -1.99
CA ALA A 186 -11.83 -4.47 -2.89
C ALA A 186 -10.99 -5.55 -2.19
N PHE A 187 -9.96 -5.15 -1.42
CA PHE A 187 -8.91 -6.06 -0.95
C PHE A 187 -8.82 -6.25 0.56
N GLY A 188 -9.48 -5.41 1.38
CA GLY A 188 -9.30 -5.39 2.84
C GLY A 188 -9.64 -6.69 3.52
N LEU A 189 -10.87 -7.17 3.34
CA LEU A 189 -11.32 -8.44 3.91
C LEU A 189 -10.49 -9.64 3.42
N PRO A 190 -10.36 -9.91 2.10
CA PRO A 190 -9.58 -11.05 1.63
C PRO A 190 -8.10 -10.94 1.98
N GLY A 191 -7.52 -9.74 1.95
CA GLY A 191 -6.13 -9.48 2.34
C GLY A 191 -5.87 -9.81 3.80
N LEU A 192 -6.72 -9.32 4.71
CA LEU A 192 -6.60 -9.58 6.14
C LEU A 192 -6.80 -11.06 6.47
N MET A 193 -7.82 -11.72 5.88
CA MET A 193 -8.06 -13.15 6.12
C MET A 193 -6.90 -14.01 5.61
N LEU A 194 -6.37 -13.70 4.43
CA LEU A 194 -5.24 -14.42 3.86
C LEU A 194 -3.98 -14.25 4.71
N ALA A 195 -3.70 -13.02 5.16
CA ALA A 195 -2.55 -12.70 5.99
C ALA A 195 -2.61 -13.42 7.35
N ARG A 196 -3.77 -13.38 8.03
CA ARG A 196 -3.98 -14.12 9.29
C ARG A 196 -3.77 -15.61 9.12
N ARG A 197 -4.30 -16.19 8.04
CA ARG A 197 -4.13 -17.62 7.78
C ARG A 197 -2.68 -17.99 7.55
N GLU A 198 -1.91 -17.17 6.83
CA GLU A 198 -0.49 -17.45 6.62
C GLU A 198 0.32 -17.31 7.93
N GLU A 199 -0.02 -16.36 8.80
CA GLU A 199 0.63 -16.24 10.12
C GLU A 199 0.28 -17.41 11.05
N GLU A 200 -0.96 -17.90 11.03
CA GLU A 200 -1.35 -19.12 11.74
C GLU A 200 -0.55 -20.34 11.26
N ASP A 201 -0.45 -20.53 9.94
CA ASP A 201 0.30 -21.64 9.35
C ASP A 201 1.82 -21.48 9.58
N ALA A 202 2.34 -20.26 9.63
CA ALA A 202 3.74 -19.98 10.00
C ALA A 202 4.02 -20.28 11.48
N ARG A 203 3.11 -19.91 12.39
CA ARG A 203 3.22 -20.22 13.81
C ARG A 203 3.25 -21.73 14.06
N LYS A 204 2.31 -22.48 13.48
CA LYS A 204 2.28 -23.95 13.58
C LYS A 204 3.60 -24.59 13.13
N ARG A 205 4.14 -24.15 11.98
CA ARG A 205 5.45 -24.64 11.49
C ARG A 205 6.59 -24.34 12.46
N ARG A 206 6.61 -23.15 13.09
CA ARG A 206 7.63 -22.82 14.09
C ARG A 206 7.50 -23.69 15.34
N ASP A 207 6.28 -23.94 15.79
CA ASP A 207 6.01 -24.78 16.96
C ASP A 207 6.41 -26.24 16.70
N GLU A 208 6.11 -26.79 15.52
CA GLU A 208 6.54 -28.13 15.10
C GLU A 208 8.07 -28.27 15.06
N VAL A 209 8.76 -27.28 14.48
CA VAL A 209 10.24 -27.27 14.44
C VAL A 209 10.83 -27.17 15.85
N HIS A 210 10.22 -26.37 16.72
CA HIS A 210 10.65 -26.25 18.12
C HIS A 210 10.50 -27.59 18.86
N GLN A 211 9.33 -28.24 18.75
CA GLN A 211 9.05 -29.55 19.35
C GLN A 211 10.01 -30.63 18.84
N LEU A 212 10.27 -30.69 17.53
CA LEU A 212 11.25 -31.61 16.95
C LEU A 212 12.67 -31.35 17.51
N GLY A 213 13.06 -30.08 17.63
CA GLY A 213 14.35 -29.69 18.19
C GLY A 213 14.50 -29.99 19.70
N GLU A 214 13.41 -30.04 20.45
CA GLU A 214 13.40 -30.53 21.84
C GLU A 214 13.47 -32.05 21.90
N ALA A 215 12.68 -32.75 21.07
CA ALA A 215 12.69 -34.21 21.01
C ALA A 215 14.07 -34.77 20.65
N VAL A 216 14.76 -34.16 19.67
CA VAL A 216 16.14 -34.55 19.30
C VAL A 216 17.12 -34.30 20.46
N ARG A 217 16.96 -33.22 21.23
CA ARG A 217 17.81 -32.94 22.40
C ARG A 217 17.62 -33.93 23.54
N ASN A 218 16.43 -34.54 23.64
CA ASN A 218 16.09 -35.51 24.68
C ASN A 218 16.45 -36.96 24.30
N LEU A 219 17.05 -37.19 23.12
CA LEU A 219 17.66 -38.46 22.77
C LEU A 219 19.02 -38.59 23.47
N THR A 220 19.01 -39.00 24.74
CA THR A 220 20.17 -39.53 25.47
C THR A 220 20.10 -41.04 25.57
#